data_AF-A0A1Z4V1S4-F1
#
_entry.id   AF-A0A1Z4V1S4-F1
#
_cell.length_a   1.000
_cell.length_b   1.000
_cell.length_c   1.000
_cell.angle_alpha   90.00
_cell.angle_beta   90.00
_cell.angle_gamma   90.00
#
_symmetry.space_group_name_H-M   'P 1'
#
loop_
_entity.id
_entity.type
_entity.pdbx_description
1 polymer ?
#
loop_
_entity_poly.entity_id
_entity_poly.type
_entity_poly.pdbx_seq_one_letter_code
_entity_poly.pdbx_strand_id
1 'polypeptide(L)'
;MTKAESAKHFETFQNSPEMEIYKNLLALKASFRVFNGNFNELQEYLEHLKTPNEALVKYSYNKRENIEALIDESSRLFHNFLSSAKSLVDHTRVIVNRLYPADHEFNQEYQNKLQADLANHPIQKFIQNLRNYTQHYTLPIPDLQIAFGEDMKFTMQIDTKELLKWKKWGDSKPYLENLGDSFSLVDLANEYYQIIQDFYVWLTERQHNIHQQDLENLKNMQKDL
;
A
#
# COMPACT_ATOMS: atom_id res chain seq x y z
N MET A 1 15.79 -17.50 -40.97
CA MET A 1 16.13 -18.15 -39.70
C MET A 1 15.45 -19.52 -39.66
N THR A 2 16.18 -20.58 -39.33
CA THR A 2 15.62 -21.92 -39.14
C THR A 2 14.90 -22.00 -37.79
N LYS A 3 13.96 -22.96 -37.62
CA LYS A 3 13.25 -23.15 -36.33
C LYS A 3 14.20 -23.36 -35.14
N ALA A 4 15.34 -24.02 -35.37
CA ALA A 4 16.35 -24.26 -34.33
C ALA A 4 17.09 -22.97 -33.94
N GLU A 5 17.41 -22.11 -34.91
CA GLU A 5 18.02 -20.80 -34.65
C GLU A 5 17.07 -19.85 -33.93
N SER A 6 15.78 -19.83 -34.31
CA SER A 6 14.76 -19.05 -33.62
C SER A 6 14.58 -19.49 -32.17
N ALA A 7 14.56 -20.80 -31.90
CA ALA A 7 14.45 -21.32 -30.54
C ALA A 7 15.66 -20.91 -29.67
N LYS A 8 16.87 -20.94 -30.24
CA LYS A 8 18.09 -20.55 -29.54
C LYS A 8 18.14 -19.03 -29.22
N HIS A 9 17.70 -18.17 -30.16
CA HIS A 9 17.59 -16.74 -29.90
C HIS A 9 16.57 -16.43 -28.81
N PHE A 10 15.42 -17.12 -28.82
CA PHE A 10 14.40 -16.98 -27.78
C PHE A 10 14.91 -17.40 -26.40
N GLU A 11 15.62 -18.53 -26.30
CA GLU A 11 16.22 -18.99 -25.04
C GLU A 11 17.29 -18.02 -24.51
N THR A 12 18.10 -17.47 -25.42
CA THR A 12 19.10 -16.44 -25.07
C THR A 12 18.43 -15.18 -24.52
N PHE A 13 17.37 -14.71 -25.17
CA PHE A 13 16.56 -13.58 -24.71
C PHE A 13 15.92 -13.84 -23.34
N GLN A 14 15.33 -15.03 -23.12
CA GLN A 14 14.65 -15.34 -21.86
C GLN A 14 15.59 -15.41 -20.64
N ASN A 15 16.84 -15.80 -20.88
CA ASN A 15 17.87 -16.01 -19.86
C ASN A 15 18.85 -14.84 -19.75
N SER A 16 18.61 -13.72 -20.45
CA SER A 16 19.49 -12.55 -20.41
C SER A 16 19.40 -11.83 -19.06
N PRO A 17 20.49 -11.17 -18.59
CA PRO A 17 20.46 -10.35 -17.39
C PRO A 17 19.40 -9.22 -17.46
N GLU A 18 19.21 -8.62 -18.64
CA GLU A 18 18.23 -7.56 -18.86
C GLU A 18 16.79 -8.07 -18.68
N MET A 19 16.52 -9.31 -19.09
CA MET A 19 15.22 -9.96 -18.85
C MET A 19 14.99 -10.23 -17.36
N GLU A 20 16.03 -10.61 -16.61
CA GLU A 20 15.93 -10.76 -15.15
C GLU A 20 15.63 -9.42 -14.47
N ILE A 21 16.34 -8.35 -14.83
CA ILE A 21 16.08 -6.98 -14.35
C ILE A 21 14.63 -6.59 -14.65
N TYR A 22 14.20 -6.74 -15.90
CA TYR A 22 12.84 -6.41 -16.33
C TYR A 22 11.77 -7.17 -15.53
N LYS A 23 11.94 -8.47 -15.33
CA LYS A 23 11.01 -9.30 -14.54
C LYS A 23 10.91 -8.82 -13.09
N ASN A 24 12.03 -8.46 -12.46
CA ASN A 24 12.04 -7.96 -11.09
C ASN A 24 11.38 -6.57 -10.97
N LEU A 25 11.65 -5.65 -11.91
CA LEU A 25 10.98 -4.35 -11.97
C LEU A 25 9.47 -4.51 -12.19
N LEU A 26 9.07 -5.44 -13.05
CA LEU A 26 7.66 -5.77 -13.30
C LEU A 26 6.99 -6.36 -12.04
N ALA A 27 7.67 -7.23 -11.30
CA ALA A 27 7.18 -7.81 -10.05
C ALA A 27 7.00 -6.76 -8.95
N LEU A 28 7.92 -5.79 -8.86
CA LEU A 28 7.79 -4.66 -7.95
C LEU A 28 6.58 -3.78 -8.32
N LYS A 29 6.44 -3.43 -9.60
CA LYS A 29 5.26 -2.70 -10.11
C LYS A 29 3.96 -3.46 -9.87
N ALA A 30 3.96 -4.79 -10.01
CA ALA A 30 2.80 -5.62 -9.68
C ALA A 30 2.45 -5.56 -8.19
N SER A 31 3.44 -5.60 -7.31
CA SER A 31 3.23 -5.47 -5.86
C SER A 31 2.61 -4.10 -5.50
N PHE A 32 3.12 -3.02 -6.09
CA PHE A 32 2.54 -1.68 -5.90
C PHE A 32 1.09 -1.61 -6.41
N ARG A 33 0.78 -2.23 -7.56
CA ARG A 33 -0.60 -2.29 -8.08
C ARG A 33 -1.54 -3.02 -7.13
N VAL A 34 -1.10 -4.07 -6.45
CA VAL A 34 -1.92 -4.76 -5.43
C VAL A 34 -2.23 -3.81 -4.28
N PHE A 35 -1.23 -3.11 -3.74
CA PHE A 35 -1.43 -2.11 -2.68
C PHE A 35 -2.38 -0.99 -3.13
N ASN A 36 -2.11 -0.37 -4.28
CA ASN A 36 -2.94 0.68 -4.87
C ASN A 36 -4.39 0.21 -5.13
N GLY A 37 -4.57 -1.01 -5.64
CA GLY A 37 -5.91 -1.56 -5.87
C GLY A 37 -6.72 -1.70 -4.59
N ASN A 38 -6.11 -2.19 -3.51
CA ASN A 38 -6.78 -2.30 -2.21
C ASN A 38 -7.08 -0.94 -1.58
N PHE A 39 -6.22 0.05 -1.79
CA PHE A 39 -6.48 1.43 -1.39
C PHE A 39 -7.69 2.00 -2.17
N ASN A 40 -7.70 1.86 -3.49
CA ASN A 40 -8.79 2.36 -4.33
C ASN A 40 -10.13 1.68 -4.01
N GLU A 41 -10.14 0.34 -3.83
CA GLU A 41 -11.36 -0.40 -3.48
C GLU A 41 -11.97 0.12 -2.15
N LEU A 42 -11.12 0.41 -1.16
CA LEU A 42 -11.55 1.03 0.10
C LEU A 42 -12.12 2.45 -0.10
N GLN A 43 -11.45 3.29 -0.87
CA GLN A 43 -11.91 4.66 -1.14
C GLN A 43 -13.24 4.66 -1.90
N GLU A 44 -13.32 3.90 -3.00
CA GLU A 44 -14.50 3.79 -3.85
C GLU A 44 -15.71 3.27 -3.06
N TYR A 45 -15.50 2.28 -2.20
CA TYR A 45 -16.56 1.74 -1.35
C TYR A 45 -17.15 2.77 -0.37
N LEU A 46 -16.36 3.75 0.07
CA LEU A 46 -16.77 4.75 1.07
C LEU A 46 -17.11 6.11 0.47
N GLU A 47 -17.00 6.28 -0.85
CA GLU A 47 -17.20 7.56 -1.53
C GLU A 47 -18.59 8.12 -1.32
N HIS A 48 -19.63 7.27 -1.29
CA HIS A 48 -21.02 7.72 -1.08
C HIS A 48 -21.26 8.35 0.30
N LEU A 49 -20.37 8.14 1.28
CA LEU A 49 -20.46 8.83 2.59
C LEU A 49 -20.17 10.33 2.48
N LYS A 50 -19.53 10.77 1.38
CA LYS A 50 -19.29 12.19 1.09
C LYS A 50 -20.53 12.92 0.58
N THR A 51 -21.60 12.19 0.22
CA THR A 51 -22.89 12.75 -0.23
C THR A 51 -23.93 12.64 0.89
N PRO A 52 -24.15 13.70 1.70
CA PRO A 52 -24.86 13.56 2.97
C PRO A 52 -26.31 13.09 2.83
N ASN A 53 -27.02 13.54 1.78
CA ASN A 53 -28.40 13.14 1.53
C ASN A 53 -28.52 11.64 1.20
N GLU A 54 -27.62 11.11 0.39
CA GLU A 54 -27.60 9.69 0.03
C GLU A 54 -27.22 8.83 1.24
N ALA A 55 -26.19 9.24 1.98
CA ALA A 55 -25.75 8.57 3.19
C ALA A 55 -26.86 8.56 4.26
N LEU A 56 -27.56 9.68 4.47
CA LEU A 56 -28.66 9.79 5.43
C LEU A 56 -29.82 8.83 5.11
N VAL A 57 -30.22 8.73 3.84
CA VAL A 57 -31.27 7.81 3.41
C VAL A 57 -30.86 6.36 3.66
N LYS A 58 -29.61 6.02 3.32
CA LYS A 58 -29.08 4.65 3.37
C LYS A 58 -28.80 4.18 4.80
N TYR A 59 -28.36 5.07 5.69
CA TYR A 59 -27.88 4.76 7.04
C TYR A 59 -28.73 5.38 8.15
N SER A 60 -30.01 5.64 7.87
CA SER A 60 -30.97 6.08 8.89
C SER A 60 -31.16 5.03 9.99
N TYR A 61 -31.56 5.46 11.19
CA TYR A 61 -31.64 4.62 12.41
C TYR A 61 -32.45 3.31 12.24
N ASN A 62 -33.44 3.28 11.34
CA ASN A 62 -34.24 2.09 11.05
C ASN A 62 -33.62 1.13 10.02
N LYS A 63 -32.41 1.42 9.51
CA LYS A 63 -31.67 0.64 8.52
C LYS A 63 -30.42 0.00 9.15
N ARG A 64 -30.59 -0.64 10.30
CA ARG A 64 -29.51 -1.30 11.04
C ARG A 64 -28.68 -2.26 10.18
N GLU A 65 -29.33 -3.08 9.37
CA GLU A 65 -28.67 -4.04 8.46
C GLU A 65 -27.73 -3.33 7.46
N ASN A 66 -28.08 -2.12 7.01
CA ASN A 66 -27.21 -1.36 6.10
C ASN A 66 -25.95 -0.84 6.81
N ILE A 67 -26.07 -0.48 8.10
CA ILE A 67 -24.94 -0.03 8.91
C ILE A 67 -24.02 -1.21 9.21
N GLU A 68 -24.59 -2.36 9.59
CA GLU A 68 -23.82 -3.59 9.83
C GLU A 68 -23.06 -4.02 8.57
N ALA A 69 -23.72 -4.03 7.40
CA ALA A 69 -23.06 -4.33 6.13
C ALA A 69 -21.96 -3.31 5.76
N LEU A 70 -22.16 -2.01 6.09
CA LEU A 70 -21.14 -0.98 5.90
C LEU A 70 -19.91 -1.24 6.78
N ILE A 71 -20.13 -1.55 8.06
CA ILE A 71 -19.06 -1.84 9.03
C ILE A 71 -18.27 -3.08 8.61
N ASP A 72 -18.96 -4.16 8.24
CA ASP A 72 -18.35 -5.44 7.86
C ASP A 72 -17.45 -5.26 6.64
N GLU A 73 -17.97 -4.64 5.58
CA GLU A 73 -17.21 -4.48 4.34
C GLU A 73 -16.09 -3.44 4.47
N SER A 74 -16.30 -2.35 5.23
CA SER A 74 -15.23 -1.41 5.57
C SER A 74 -14.10 -2.11 6.32
N SER A 75 -14.43 -2.99 7.27
CA SER A 75 -13.45 -3.77 8.03
C SER A 75 -12.66 -4.72 7.14
N ARG A 76 -13.34 -5.42 6.22
CA ARG A 76 -12.71 -6.33 5.24
C ARG A 76 -11.74 -5.58 4.33
N LEU A 77 -12.19 -4.47 3.74
CA LEU A 77 -11.38 -3.66 2.83
C LEU A 77 -10.17 -3.03 3.54
N PHE A 78 -10.38 -2.51 4.75
CA PHE A 78 -9.29 -1.96 5.55
C PHE A 78 -8.27 -3.02 5.97
N HIS A 79 -8.72 -4.24 6.33
CA HIS A 79 -7.83 -5.37 6.55
C HIS A 79 -6.95 -5.66 5.32
N ASN A 80 -7.56 -5.69 4.13
CA ASN A 80 -6.84 -5.98 2.89
C ASN A 80 -5.83 -4.87 2.54
N PHE A 81 -6.20 -3.61 2.74
CA PHE A 81 -5.29 -2.47 2.62
C PHE A 81 -4.07 -2.63 3.54
N LEU A 82 -4.26 -2.87 4.83
CA LEU A 82 -3.16 -3.06 5.79
C LEU A 82 -2.29 -4.28 5.45
N SER A 83 -2.91 -5.37 5.00
CA SER A 83 -2.19 -6.58 4.58
C SER A 83 -1.31 -6.31 3.35
N SER A 84 -1.88 -5.68 2.32
CA SER A 84 -1.18 -5.34 1.08
C SER A 84 -0.05 -4.32 1.30
N ALA A 85 -0.21 -3.38 2.23
CA ALA A 85 0.84 -2.44 2.63
C ALA A 85 2.10 -3.18 3.13
N LYS A 86 1.93 -4.22 3.95
CA LYS A 86 3.07 -5.01 4.43
C LYS A 86 3.70 -5.86 3.34
N SER A 87 2.88 -6.50 2.49
CA SER A 87 3.38 -7.26 1.34
C SER A 87 4.22 -6.39 0.42
N LEU A 88 3.79 -5.16 0.16
CA LEU A 88 4.53 -4.19 -0.63
C LEU A 88 5.92 -3.93 -0.03
N VAL A 89 5.99 -3.56 1.25
CA VAL A 89 7.27 -3.30 1.95
C VAL A 89 8.22 -4.50 1.86
N ASP A 90 7.72 -5.72 2.10
CA ASP A 90 8.55 -6.94 2.04
C ASP A 90 9.06 -7.24 0.64
N HIS A 91 8.17 -7.19 -0.36
CA HIS A 91 8.53 -7.42 -1.75
C HIS A 91 9.55 -6.39 -2.23
N THR A 92 9.35 -5.11 -1.87
CA THR A 92 10.30 -4.02 -2.17
C THR A 92 11.68 -4.37 -1.68
N ARG A 93 11.81 -4.68 -0.38
CA ARG A 93 13.10 -4.97 0.25
C ARG A 93 13.79 -6.16 -0.40
N VAL A 94 13.05 -7.24 -0.65
CA VAL A 94 13.60 -8.46 -1.27
C VAL A 94 14.07 -8.18 -2.70
N ILE A 95 13.27 -7.49 -3.50
CA ILE A 95 13.58 -7.21 -4.90
C ILE A 95 14.74 -6.20 -5.01
N VAL A 96 14.73 -5.13 -4.22
CA VAL A 96 15.82 -4.14 -4.18
C VAL A 96 17.13 -4.81 -3.79
N ASN A 97 17.16 -5.64 -2.73
CA ASN A 97 18.38 -6.34 -2.33
C ASN A 97 18.86 -7.38 -3.35
N ARG A 98 17.96 -7.92 -4.18
CA ARG A 98 18.30 -8.84 -5.25
C ARG A 98 18.95 -8.11 -6.44
N LEU A 99 18.37 -6.97 -6.85
CA LEU A 99 18.88 -6.18 -7.97
C LEU A 99 20.12 -5.36 -7.60
N TYR A 100 20.17 -4.89 -6.36
CA TYR A 100 21.21 -4.00 -5.85
C TYR A 100 21.75 -4.58 -4.55
N PRO A 101 22.75 -5.47 -4.61
CA PRO A 101 23.45 -5.98 -3.44
C PRO A 101 24.06 -4.85 -2.59
N ALA A 102 24.50 -5.16 -1.37
CA ALA A 102 24.92 -4.15 -0.39
C ALA A 102 26.11 -3.28 -0.84
N ASP A 103 26.96 -3.78 -1.73
CA ASP A 103 28.09 -3.08 -2.34
C ASP A 103 27.69 -2.24 -3.58
N HIS A 104 26.45 -2.37 -4.06
CA HIS A 104 25.92 -1.55 -5.14
C HIS A 104 25.60 -0.13 -4.65
N GLU A 105 26.07 0.90 -5.38
CA GLU A 105 25.91 2.32 -5.01
C GLU A 105 24.44 2.70 -4.73
N PHE A 106 23.53 2.26 -5.60
CA PHE A 106 22.10 2.52 -5.41
C PHE A 106 21.50 1.91 -4.13
N ASN A 107 22.08 0.82 -3.57
CA ASN A 107 21.58 0.27 -2.31
C ASN A 107 21.74 1.30 -1.18
N GLN A 108 22.88 2.00 -1.13
CA GLN A 108 23.13 3.05 -0.14
C GLN A 108 22.15 4.23 -0.33
N GLU A 109 21.91 4.64 -1.58
CA GLU A 109 20.92 5.68 -1.90
C GLU A 109 19.51 5.28 -1.42
N TYR A 110 19.11 4.03 -1.67
CA TYR A 110 17.84 3.46 -1.21
C TYR A 110 17.72 3.43 0.32
N GLN A 111 18.75 2.97 1.03
CA GLN A 111 18.72 2.96 2.50
C GLN A 111 18.60 4.38 3.06
N ASN A 112 19.32 5.34 2.48
CA ASN A 112 19.26 6.74 2.90
C ASN A 112 17.85 7.32 2.68
N LYS A 113 17.23 7.07 1.53
CA LYS A 113 15.86 7.52 1.24
C LYS A 113 14.84 6.87 2.17
N LEU A 114 14.98 5.56 2.43
CA LEU A 114 14.13 4.85 3.36
C LEU A 114 14.25 5.40 4.79
N GLN A 115 15.46 5.77 5.23
CA GLN A 115 15.65 6.40 6.53
C GLN A 115 14.99 7.79 6.57
N ALA A 116 15.28 8.62 5.57
CA ALA A 116 14.79 9.99 5.51
C ALA A 116 13.24 10.06 5.51
N ASP A 117 12.59 9.20 4.73
CA ASP A 117 11.16 9.33 4.46
C ASP A 117 10.29 8.40 5.33
N LEU A 118 10.77 7.20 5.67
CA LEU A 118 9.89 6.12 6.16
C LEU A 118 10.28 5.56 7.53
N ALA A 119 11.56 5.31 7.79
CA ALA A 119 11.97 4.49 8.95
C ALA A 119 11.54 5.09 10.30
N ASN A 120 11.50 6.42 10.39
CA ASN A 120 11.05 7.14 11.58
C ASN A 120 9.70 7.84 11.43
N HIS A 121 9.01 7.64 10.30
CA HIS A 121 7.71 8.25 10.07
C HIS A 121 6.68 7.66 11.06
N PRO A 122 6.01 8.49 11.89
CA PRO A 122 5.06 8.00 12.91
C PRO A 122 3.96 7.11 12.32
N ILE A 123 3.42 7.51 11.17
CA ILE A 123 2.37 6.78 10.45
C ILE A 123 2.85 5.44 9.92
N GLN A 124 4.06 5.37 9.37
CA GLN A 124 4.64 4.09 8.92
C GLN A 124 4.71 3.09 10.07
N LYS A 125 5.20 3.54 11.24
CA LYS A 125 5.27 2.70 12.45
C LYS A 125 3.88 2.30 12.93
N PHE A 126 2.94 3.24 12.91
CA PHE A 126 1.56 2.98 13.32
C PHE A 126 0.85 1.99 12.41
N ILE A 127 0.92 2.15 11.08
CA ILE A 127 0.32 1.22 10.10
C ILE A 127 0.90 -0.19 10.24
N GLN A 128 2.21 -0.33 10.46
CA GLN A 128 2.83 -1.63 10.71
C GLN A 128 2.25 -2.31 11.95
N ASN A 129 2.08 -1.57 13.06
CA ASN A 129 1.53 -2.12 14.28
C ASN A 129 0.02 -2.32 14.22
N LEU A 130 -0.72 -1.45 13.53
CA LEU A 130 -2.14 -1.60 13.28
C LEU A 130 -2.42 -2.85 12.45
N ARG A 131 -1.59 -3.12 11.44
CA ARG A 131 -1.64 -4.40 10.70
C ARG A 131 -1.41 -5.59 11.63
N ASN A 132 -0.44 -5.52 12.53
CA ASN A 132 -0.17 -6.59 13.50
C ASN A 132 -1.34 -6.79 14.46
N TYR A 133 -1.96 -5.71 14.95
CA TYR A 133 -3.20 -5.75 15.72
C TYR A 133 -4.29 -6.48 14.93
N THR A 134 -4.56 -6.02 13.70
CA THR A 134 -5.60 -6.51 12.81
C THR A 134 -5.45 -8.00 12.47
N GLN A 135 -4.22 -8.50 12.32
CA GLN A 135 -3.96 -9.88 11.89
C GLN A 135 -3.68 -10.86 13.04
N HIS A 136 -3.25 -10.38 14.21
CA HIS A 136 -2.77 -11.24 15.29
C HIS A 136 -3.46 -10.99 16.64
N TYR A 137 -4.31 -9.98 16.74
CA TYR A 137 -5.09 -9.69 17.95
C TYR A 137 -6.59 -9.69 17.67
N THR A 138 -7.10 -8.73 16.91
CA THR A 138 -8.51 -8.65 16.49
C THR A 138 -8.68 -7.62 15.37
N LEU A 139 -9.82 -7.64 14.67
CA LEU A 139 -10.16 -6.59 13.70
C LEU A 139 -10.50 -5.27 14.42
N PRO A 140 -9.99 -4.11 13.96
CA PRO A 140 -10.44 -2.81 14.42
C PRO A 140 -11.78 -2.50 13.76
N ILE A 141 -12.87 -2.84 14.46
CA ILE A 141 -14.23 -2.60 13.97
C ILE A 141 -14.48 -1.08 13.96
N PRO A 142 -14.73 -0.47 12.79
CA PRO A 142 -15.05 0.94 12.72
C PRO A 142 -16.54 1.17 13.01
N ASP A 143 -16.85 2.35 13.53
CA ASP A 143 -18.21 2.83 13.71
C ASP A 143 -18.53 3.96 12.72
N LEU A 144 -19.77 3.99 12.24
CA LEU A 144 -20.27 5.12 11.46
C LEU A 144 -20.55 6.29 12.42
N GLN A 145 -19.73 7.34 12.33
CA GLN A 145 -19.98 8.59 13.02
C GLN A 145 -20.60 9.63 12.09
N ILE A 146 -21.50 10.42 12.67
CA ILE A 146 -22.23 11.49 12.00
C ILE A 146 -21.91 12.79 12.73
N ALA A 147 -21.22 13.70 12.07
CA ALA A 147 -20.95 15.04 12.58
C ALA A 147 -21.96 16.04 12.00
N PHE A 148 -22.55 16.86 12.87
CA PHE A 148 -23.49 17.91 12.50
C PHE A 148 -22.76 19.27 12.56
N GLY A 149 -22.38 19.81 11.40
CA GLY A 149 -21.81 21.15 11.24
C GLY A 149 -22.64 22.02 10.30
N GLU A 150 -21.99 22.89 9.52
CA GLU A 150 -22.65 23.58 8.39
C GLU A 150 -23.19 22.58 7.37
N ASP A 151 -22.43 21.50 7.14
CA ASP A 151 -22.85 20.30 6.42
C ASP A 151 -22.82 19.08 7.35
N MET A 152 -23.65 18.08 7.03
CA MET A 152 -23.65 16.78 7.71
C MET A 152 -22.53 15.92 7.13
N LYS A 153 -21.62 15.39 7.98
CA LYS A 153 -20.49 14.56 7.54
C LYS A 153 -20.60 13.15 8.11
N PHE A 154 -20.50 12.15 7.24
CA PHE A 154 -20.46 10.74 7.60
C PHE A 154 -19.03 10.22 7.49
N THR A 155 -18.54 9.54 8.54
CA THR A 155 -17.18 8.99 8.54
C THR A 155 -17.14 7.65 9.26
N MET A 156 -16.35 6.71 8.72
CA MET A 156 -16.01 5.45 9.41
C MET A 156 -14.82 5.69 10.33
N GLN A 157 -15.04 5.57 11.64
CA GLN A 157 -14.11 5.95 12.69
C GLN A 157 -13.70 4.74 13.51
N ILE A 158 -12.42 4.65 13.87
CA ILE A 158 -11.89 3.60 14.76
C ILE A 158 -11.65 4.20 16.14
N ASP A 159 -12.21 3.56 17.18
CA ASP A 159 -12.02 3.97 18.58
C ASP A 159 -10.58 3.64 19.05
N THR A 160 -9.85 4.66 19.48
CA THR A 160 -8.48 4.50 19.98
C THR A 160 -8.43 3.78 21.32
N LYS A 161 -9.49 3.85 22.14
CA LYS A 161 -9.57 3.15 23.43
C LYS A 161 -9.57 1.64 23.25
N GLU A 162 -10.27 1.15 22.22
CA GLU A 162 -10.26 -0.27 21.86
C GLU A 162 -8.87 -0.71 21.39
N LEU A 163 -8.23 0.09 20.54
CA LEU A 163 -6.85 -0.16 20.10
C LEU A 163 -5.86 -0.21 21.26
N LEU A 164 -5.96 0.73 22.21
CA LEU A 164 -5.08 0.85 23.37
C LEU A 164 -5.16 -0.35 24.34
N LYS A 165 -6.19 -1.21 24.24
CA LYS A 165 -6.25 -2.48 24.98
C LYS A 165 -5.12 -3.44 24.59
N TRP A 166 -4.64 -3.36 23.35
CA TRP A 166 -3.49 -4.13 22.90
C TRP A 166 -2.19 -3.47 23.36
N LYS A 167 -1.36 -4.18 24.13
CA LYS A 167 -0.16 -3.57 24.76
C LYS A 167 1.08 -3.51 23.86
N LYS A 168 1.03 -4.08 22.65
CA LYS A 168 2.21 -4.28 21.78
C LYS A 168 2.39 -3.19 20.71
N TRP A 169 1.96 -1.96 20.98
CA TRP A 169 2.14 -0.81 20.08
C TRP A 169 3.58 -0.29 19.99
N GLY A 170 4.47 -0.63 20.92
CA GLY A 170 5.87 -0.21 20.90
C GLY A 170 6.04 1.29 20.60
N ASP A 171 6.93 1.61 19.66
CA ASP A 171 7.27 2.99 19.28
C ASP A 171 6.15 3.75 18.56
N SER A 172 5.07 3.07 18.11
CA SER A 172 3.92 3.75 17.51
C SER A 172 2.88 4.19 18.54
N LYS A 173 3.05 3.84 19.82
CA LYS A 173 2.11 4.19 20.88
C LYS A 173 1.90 5.71 21.04
N PRO A 174 2.95 6.56 21.03
CA PRO A 174 2.76 8.01 21.15
C PRO A 174 1.92 8.60 20.01
N TYR A 175 2.06 8.06 18.79
CA TYR A 175 1.21 8.45 17.66
C TYR A 175 -0.26 8.11 17.92
N LEU A 176 -0.55 6.86 18.34
CA LEU A 176 -1.90 6.44 18.68
C LEU A 176 -2.54 7.29 19.79
N GLU A 177 -1.78 7.63 20.83
CA GLU A 177 -2.26 8.46 21.94
C GLU A 177 -2.57 9.90 21.50
N ASN A 178 -1.91 10.39 20.44
CA ASN A 178 -2.14 11.73 19.90
C ASN A 178 -3.31 11.81 18.90
N LEU A 179 -3.89 10.68 18.47
CA LEU A 179 -5.03 10.65 17.55
C LEU A 179 -6.36 11.08 18.20
N GLY A 180 -6.40 11.26 19.53
CA GLY A 180 -7.61 11.56 20.27
C GLY A 180 -8.45 10.31 20.57
N ASP A 181 -9.77 10.47 20.71
CA ASP A 181 -10.70 9.36 21.05
C ASP A 181 -10.99 8.42 19.87
N SER A 182 -10.99 8.93 18.64
CA SER A 182 -11.19 8.14 17.42
C SER A 182 -10.53 8.80 16.21
N PHE A 183 -10.28 8.02 15.17
CA PHE A 183 -9.77 8.54 13.90
C PHE A 183 -10.46 7.92 12.69
N SER A 184 -10.51 8.69 11.59
CA SER A 184 -11.07 8.26 10.32
C SER A 184 -10.13 7.27 9.64
N LEU A 185 -10.64 6.07 9.34
CA LEU A 185 -9.84 5.04 8.66
C LEU A 185 -9.47 5.47 7.22
N VAL A 186 -10.35 6.25 6.57
CA VAL A 186 -10.13 6.79 5.22
C VAL A 186 -9.02 7.83 5.23
N ASP A 187 -9.03 8.74 6.20
CA ASP A 187 -8.01 9.79 6.30
C ASP A 187 -6.64 9.17 6.60
N LEU A 188 -6.58 8.20 7.51
CA LEU A 188 -5.36 7.43 7.78
C LEU A 188 -4.86 6.69 6.53
N ALA A 189 -5.75 6.04 5.78
CA ALA A 189 -5.39 5.32 4.56
C ALA A 189 -4.84 6.29 3.49
N ASN A 190 -5.46 7.45 3.32
CA ASN A 190 -5.01 8.49 2.39
C ASN A 190 -3.63 9.01 2.75
N GLU A 191 -3.41 9.34 4.03
CA GLU A 191 -2.14 9.88 4.50
C GLU A 191 -1.00 8.88 4.31
N TYR A 192 -1.23 7.61 4.67
CA TYR A 192 -0.24 6.55 4.43
C TYR A 192 -0.01 6.30 2.93
N TYR A 193 -1.07 6.25 2.14
CA TYR A 193 -0.97 6.01 0.70
C TYR A 193 -0.13 7.09 0.01
N GLN A 194 -0.31 8.37 0.37
CA GLN A 194 0.48 9.48 -0.17
C GLN A 194 1.98 9.30 0.11
N ILE A 195 2.35 8.98 1.36
CA ILE A 195 3.75 8.72 1.76
C ILE A 195 4.37 7.60 0.92
N ILE A 196 3.64 6.50 0.74
CA ILE A 196 4.12 5.36 -0.04
C ILE A 196 4.18 5.68 -1.54
N GLN A 197 3.19 6.40 -2.07
CA GLN A 197 3.19 6.82 -3.46
C GLN A 197 4.41 7.70 -3.78
N ASP A 198 4.72 8.69 -2.94
CA ASP A 198 5.86 9.59 -3.15
C ASP A 198 7.19 8.84 -3.15
N PHE A 199 7.35 7.89 -2.21
CA PHE A 199 8.51 7.01 -2.19
C PHE A 199 8.62 6.16 -3.46
N TYR A 200 7.49 5.65 -3.97
CA TYR A 200 7.45 4.79 -5.16
C TYR A 200 7.67 5.53 -6.47
N VAL A 201 7.23 6.79 -6.56
CA VAL A 201 7.55 7.68 -7.68
C VAL A 201 9.06 7.82 -7.78
N TRP A 202 9.72 8.22 -6.68
CA TRP A 202 11.17 8.34 -6.61
C TRP A 202 11.87 7.01 -6.96
N LEU A 203 11.46 5.89 -6.34
CA LEU A 203 12.09 4.59 -6.55
C LEU A 203 12.01 4.16 -8.02
N THR A 204 10.85 4.31 -8.64
CA THR A 204 10.63 3.93 -10.04
C THR A 204 11.46 4.80 -10.99
N GLU A 205 11.54 6.11 -10.75
CA GLU A 205 12.37 7.02 -11.55
C GLU A 205 13.86 6.66 -11.45
N ARG A 206 14.36 6.38 -10.24
CA ARG A 206 15.76 5.98 -10.06
C ARG A 206 16.07 4.65 -10.72
N GLN A 207 15.22 3.64 -10.55
CA GLN A 207 15.38 2.34 -11.22
C GLN A 207 15.34 2.46 -12.74
N HIS A 208 14.48 3.33 -13.28
CA HIS A 208 14.43 3.58 -14.72
C HIS A 208 15.73 4.20 -15.24
N ASN A 209 16.27 5.18 -14.52
CA ASN A 209 17.53 5.83 -14.89
C ASN A 209 18.72 4.86 -14.84
N ILE A 210 18.78 4.00 -13.82
CA ILE A 210 19.86 3.01 -13.68
C ILE A 210 19.80 1.96 -14.81
N HIS A 211 18.61 1.48 -15.14
CA HIS A 211 18.41 0.39 -16.10
C HIS A 211 17.99 0.85 -17.49
N GLN A 212 18.16 2.13 -17.83
CA GLN A 212 17.71 2.65 -19.12
C GLN A 212 18.33 1.85 -20.29
N GLN A 213 19.66 1.66 -20.25
CA GLN A 213 20.38 0.94 -21.29
C GLN A 213 20.01 -0.55 -21.32
N ASP A 214 19.85 -1.19 -20.16
CA ASP A 214 19.43 -2.60 -20.07
C ASP A 214 18.06 -2.80 -20.74
N LEU A 215 17.12 -1.90 -20.46
CA LEU A 215 15.77 -1.96 -21.02
C LEU A 215 15.75 -1.64 -22.53
N GLU A 216 16.63 -0.78 -23.02
CA GLU A 216 16.81 -0.54 -24.46
C GLU A 216 17.43 -1.75 -25.17
N ASN A 217 18.44 -2.38 -24.57
CA ASN A 217 19.05 -3.60 -25.07
C ASN A 217 18.03 -4.73 -25.15
N LEU A 218 17.24 -4.93 -24.10
CA LEU A 218 16.17 -5.94 -24.07
C LEU A 218 15.14 -5.73 -25.19
N LYS A 219 14.73 -4.47 -25.44
CA LYS A 219 13.82 -4.13 -26.55
C LYS A 219 14.42 -4.44 -27.91
N ASN A 220 15.73 -4.25 -28.08
CA ASN A 220 16.41 -4.57 -29.34
C ASN A 220 16.51 -6.09 -29.53
N MET A 221 16.92 -6.83 -28.51
CA MET A 221 16.91 -8.30 -28.54
C MET A 221 15.52 -8.86 -28.90
N GLN A 222 14.45 -8.24 -28.40
CA GLN A 222 13.08 -8.66 -28.71
C GLN A 222 12.70 -8.43 -30.19
N LYS A 223 13.22 -7.39 -30.84
CA LYS A 223 12.95 -7.12 -32.27
C LYS A 223 13.63 -8.13 -33.19
N ASP A 224 14.71 -8.75 -32.72
CA ASP A 224 15.52 -9.71 -33.46
C ASP A 224 15.02 -11.17 -33.31
N LEU A 225 13.92 -11.39 -32.56
CA LEU A 225 13.23 -12.69 -32.41
C LEU A 225 12.29 -13.01 -33.58
#